data_AF-A0A2K3J246-F1
#
_entry.id   AF-A0A2K3J246-F1
#
_cell.length_a   1.000
_cell.length_b   1.000
_cell.length_c   1.000
_cell.angle_alpha   90.00
_cell.angle_beta   90.00
_cell.angle_gamma   90.00
#
_symmetry.space_group_name_H-M   'P 1'
#
loop_
_entity.id
_entity.type
_entity.pdbx_description
1 polymer ?
#
loop_
_entity_poly.entity_id
_entity_poly.type
_entity_poly.pdbx_seq_one_letter_code
_entity_poly.pdbx_strand_id
1 'polypeptide(L)'
;MNINDEDERKVGGIKLFGLLLPKIPSLMFKLSGTLLRFKTQANKAGRVFKKELVKQGLDEETAEELKEIYLEGSHIRQYLTNMR
;
A
#
# COMPACT_ATOMS: atom_id res chain seq x y z
N MET A 1 -37.39 4.84 21.95
CA MET A 1 -36.33 4.25 21.12
C MET A 1 -36.63 2.75 21.06
N ASN A 2 -36.96 2.24 19.89
CA ASN A 2 -37.61 0.93 19.73
C ASN A 2 -36.55 -0.17 19.63
N ILE A 3 -36.65 -1.21 20.47
CA ILE A 3 -35.67 -2.29 20.58
C ILE A 3 -35.52 -3.06 19.25
N ASN A 4 -36.59 -3.08 18.44
CA ASN A 4 -36.63 -3.75 17.13
C ASN A 4 -35.73 -3.10 16.06
N ASP A 5 -35.47 -1.79 16.11
CA ASP A 5 -34.68 -1.08 15.08
C ASP A 5 -33.17 -1.33 15.23
N GLU A 6 -32.70 -1.78 16.40
CA GLU A 6 -31.30 -2.14 16.62
C GLU A 6 -30.99 -3.56 16.15
N ASP A 7 -31.95 -4.49 16.32
CA ASP A 7 -31.78 -5.88 15.90
C ASP A 7 -31.82 -6.03 14.37
N GLU A 8 -32.68 -5.29 13.65
CA GLU A 8 -32.66 -5.30 12.19
C GLU A 8 -31.35 -4.76 11.59
N ARG A 9 -30.76 -3.73 12.21
CA ARG A 9 -29.45 -3.17 11.80
C ARG A 9 -28.30 -4.14 12.07
N LYS A 10 -28.31 -4.84 13.21
CA LYS A 10 -27.32 -5.88 13.54
C LYS A 10 -27.41 -7.06 12.59
N VAL A 11 -28.61 -7.55 12.31
CA VAL A 11 -28.84 -8.67 11.38
C VAL A 11 -28.46 -8.29 9.95
N GLY A 12 -28.74 -7.06 9.52
CA GLY A 12 -28.29 -6.52 8.23
C GLY A 12 -26.77 -6.46 8.10
N GLY A 13 -26.07 -6.00 9.16
CA GLY A 13 -24.61 -6.01 9.22
C GLY A 13 -24.01 -7.41 9.15
N ILE A 14 -24.52 -8.37 9.93
CA ILE A 14 -24.02 -9.75 9.95
C ILE A 14 -24.23 -10.43 8.59
N LYS A 15 -25.36 -10.20 7.91
CA LYS A 15 -25.58 -10.70 6.54
C LYS A 15 -24.59 -10.11 5.53
N LEU A 16 -24.28 -8.81 5.63
CA LEU A 16 -23.31 -8.16 4.74
C LEU A 16 -21.89 -8.71 4.96
N PHE A 17 -21.48 -8.88 6.22
CA PHE A 17 -20.20 -9.50 6.58
C PHE A 17 -20.11 -10.95 6.13
N GLY A 18 -21.17 -11.75 6.31
CA GLY A 18 -21.24 -13.12 5.82
C GLY A 18 -21.11 -13.24 4.30
N LEU A 19 -21.61 -12.25 3.55
CA LEU A 19 -21.51 -12.21 2.09
C LEU A 19 -20.11 -11.77 1.61
N LEU A 20 -19.42 -10.93 2.38
CA LEU A 20 -18.10 -10.38 2.03
C LEU A 20 -16.94 -11.24 2.53
N LEU A 21 -17.08 -11.93 3.65
CA LEU A 21 -16.06 -12.79 4.29
C LEU A 21 -15.37 -13.75 3.30
N PRO A 22 -16.09 -14.48 2.42
CA PRO A 22 -15.46 -15.39 1.47
C PRO A 22 -14.60 -14.68 0.40
N LYS A 23 -14.84 -13.39 0.16
CA LYS A 23 -14.11 -12.60 -0.84
C LYS A 23 -12.85 -11.94 -0.25
N ILE A 24 -12.75 -11.82 1.06
CA ILE A 24 -11.61 -11.19 1.74
C ILE A 24 -10.28 -11.89 1.38
N PRO A 25 -10.15 -13.23 1.41
CA PRO A 25 -8.89 -13.88 1.07
C PRO A 25 -8.42 -13.57 -0.36
N SER A 26 -9.33 -13.60 -1.34
CA SER A 26 -8.98 -13.27 -2.73
C SER A 26 -8.58 -11.80 -2.89
N LEU A 27 -9.30 -10.90 -2.21
CA LEU A 27 -8.96 -9.48 -2.21
C LEU A 27 -7.56 -9.25 -1.60
N MET A 28 -7.27 -9.87 -0.46
CA MET A 28 -5.95 -9.79 0.19
C MET A 28 -4.83 -10.31 -0.72
N PHE A 29 -5.07 -11.43 -1.42
CA PHE A 29 -4.09 -11.99 -2.37
C PHE A 29 -3.85 -11.07 -3.59
N LYS A 30 -4.90 -10.45 -4.13
CA LYS A 30 -4.76 -9.48 -5.23
C LYS A 30 -4.04 -8.22 -4.78
N LEU A 31 -4.34 -7.72 -3.58
CA LEU A 31 -3.69 -6.55 -3.00
C LEU A 31 -2.21 -6.83 -2.71
N SER A 32 -1.86 -7.99 -2.14
CA SER A 32 -0.47 -8.34 -1.87
C SER A 32 0.35 -8.49 -3.15
N GLY A 33 -0.20 -9.13 -4.19
CA GLY A 33 0.46 -9.23 -5.49
C GLY A 33 0.65 -7.87 -6.17
N THR A 34 -0.33 -6.98 -6.07
CA THR A 34 -0.23 -5.60 -6.60
C THR A 34 0.81 -4.79 -5.84
N LEU A 35 0.83 -4.88 -4.51
CA LEU A 35 1.81 -4.21 -3.66
C LEU A 35 3.24 -4.70 -3.96
N LEU A 36 3.41 -6.02 -4.13
CA LEU A 36 4.70 -6.60 -4.48
C LEU A 36 5.18 -6.09 -5.84
N ARG A 37 4.31 -6.09 -6.86
CA ARG A 37 4.63 -5.55 -8.19
C ARG A 37 5.01 -4.08 -8.13
N PHE A 38 4.26 -3.27 -7.39
CA PHE A 38 4.56 -1.86 -7.18
C PHE A 38 5.94 -1.67 -6.55
N LYS A 39 6.26 -2.41 -5.47
CA LYS A 39 7.58 -2.36 -4.83
C LYS A 39 8.70 -2.76 -5.79
N THR A 40 8.50 -3.82 -6.59
CA THR A 40 9.47 -4.23 -7.60
C THR A 40 9.70 -3.16 -8.66
N GLN A 41 8.63 -2.51 -9.15
CA GLN A 41 8.73 -1.44 -10.14
C GLN A 41 9.41 -0.20 -9.56
N ALA A 42 9.07 0.20 -8.34
CA ALA A 42 9.72 1.31 -7.63
C ALA A 42 11.23 1.05 -7.49
N ASN A 43 11.62 -0.14 -7.00
CA ASN A 43 13.04 -0.52 -6.90
C ASN A 43 13.77 -0.47 -8.25
N LYS A 44 13.11 -0.92 -9.33
CA LYS A 44 13.68 -0.82 -10.68
C LYS A 44 13.88 0.64 -11.11
N ALA A 45 12.90 1.50 -10.85
CA ALA A 45 13.00 2.94 -11.13
C ALA A 45 14.10 3.60 -10.29
N GLY A 46 14.20 3.28 -9.00
CA GLY A 46 15.27 3.76 -8.11
C GLY A 46 16.65 3.38 -8.62
N ARG A 47 16.85 2.15 -9.10
CA ARG A 47 18.13 1.73 -9.71
C ARG A 47 18.49 2.56 -10.94
N VAL A 48 17.51 2.86 -11.80
CA VAL A 48 17.72 3.71 -12.98
C VAL A 48 18.05 5.15 -12.55
N PHE A 49 17.33 5.67 -11.56
CA PHE A 49 17.56 7.00 -10.99
C PHE A 49 18.97 7.15 -10.41
N LYS A 50 19.41 6.22 -9.54
CA LYS A 50 20.79 6.20 -9.02
C LYS A 50 21.82 6.19 -10.15
N LYS A 51 21.62 5.33 -11.15
CA LYS A 51 22.55 5.21 -12.28
C LYS A 51 22.69 6.55 -13.03
N GLU A 52 21.59 7.27 -13.20
CA GLU A 52 21.63 8.58 -13.87
C GLU A 52 22.28 9.66 -13.00
N LEU A 53 22.05 9.65 -11.68
CA LEU A 53 22.74 10.56 -10.75
C LEU A 53 24.26 10.37 -10.77
N VAL A 54 24.72 9.12 -10.71
CA VAL A 54 26.16 8.81 -10.79
C VAL A 54 26.72 9.25 -12.15
N LYS A 55 25.98 9.04 -13.24
CA LYS A 55 26.38 9.48 -14.59
C LYS A 55 26.44 11.00 -14.72
N GLN A 56 25.65 11.74 -13.94
CA GLN A 56 25.70 13.20 -13.86
C GLN A 56 26.82 13.73 -12.95
N GLY A 57 27.61 12.85 -12.34
CA GLY A 57 28.79 13.21 -11.55
C GLY A 57 28.53 13.29 -10.05
N LEU A 58 27.37 12.82 -9.56
CA LEU A 58 27.21 12.59 -8.12
C LEU A 58 28.04 11.36 -7.70
N ASP A 59 28.62 11.43 -6.50
CA ASP A 59 29.25 10.28 -5.88
C ASP A 59 28.21 9.19 -5.54
N GLU A 60 28.71 7.97 -5.34
CA GLU A 60 27.85 6.80 -5.16
C GLU A 60 27.04 6.83 -3.86
N GLU A 61 27.57 7.46 -2.80
CA GLU A 61 26.92 7.57 -1.50
C GLU A 61 25.74 8.55 -1.58
N THR A 62 25.98 9.77 -2.07
CA THR A 62 24.92 10.78 -2.27
C THR A 62 23.83 10.28 -3.23
N ALA A 63 24.21 9.57 -4.30
CA ALA A 63 23.24 9.00 -5.23
C ALA A 63 22.39 7.88 -4.60
N GLU A 64 22.94 7.13 -3.64
CA GLU A 64 22.20 6.12 -2.88
C GLU A 64 21.22 6.76 -1.90
N GLU A 65 21.62 7.81 -1.19
CA GLU A 65 20.75 8.56 -0.28
C GLU A 65 19.56 9.19 -1.02
N LEU A 66 19.81 9.85 -2.14
CA LEU A 66 18.75 10.44 -2.97
C LEU A 66 17.80 9.38 -3.53
N LYS A 67 18.32 8.19 -3.86
CA LYS A 67 17.51 7.06 -4.29
C LYS A 67 16.62 6.56 -3.15
N GLU A 68 17.11 6.47 -1.92
CA GLU A 68 16.29 6.09 -0.77
C GLU A 68 15.18 7.11 -0.50
N ILE A 69 15.49 8.42 -0.55
CA ILE A 69 14.50 9.50 -0.42
C ILE A 69 13.43 9.40 -1.53
N TYR A 70 13.86 9.16 -2.77
CA TYR A 70 12.94 8.96 -3.91
C TYR A 70 12.02 7.75 -3.71
N LEU A 71 12.56 6.64 -3.20
CA LEU A 71 11.79 5.44 -2.90
C LEU A 71 10.91 5.59 -1.66
N GLU A 72 11.17 6.58 -0.81
CA GLU A 72 10.42 6.78 0.42
C GLU A 72 8.92 7.02 0.16
N GLY A 73 8.59 7.74 -0.92
CA GLY A 73 7.20 7.95 -1.36
C GLY A 73 6.47 6.66 -1.79
N SER A 74 7.19 5.55 -1.99
CA SER A 74 6.59 4.24 -2.25
C SER A 74 6.16 3.50 -0.96
N HIS A 75 6.50 4.03 0.22
CA HIS A 75 6.07 3.48 1.49
C HIS A 75 4.62 3.85 1.81
N ILE A 76 3.69 3.03 1.32
CA ILE A 76 2.24 3.20 1.57
C ILE A 76 1.88 3.29 3.07
N ARG A 77 2.75 2.80 3.96
CA ARG A 77 2.63 2.94 5.42
C ARG A 77 2.59 4.40 5.88
N GLN A 78 3.34 5.29 5.25
CA GLN A 78 3.36 6.71 5.61
C GLN A 78 2.00 7.36 5.38
N TYR A 79 1.34 7.02 4.26
CA TYR A 79 -0.01 7.49 3.96
C TYR A 79 -1.09 6.88 4.86
N LEU A 80 -0.94 5.61 5.24
CA LEU A 80 -1.89 4.95 6.16
C LEU A 80 -1.79 5.46 7.60
N THR A 81 -0.64 5.99 8.01
CA THR A 81 -0.42 6.51 9.37
C THR A 81 -1.03 7.91 9.54
N ASN A 82 -1.06 8.71 8.46
CA ASN A 82 -1.62 10.07 8.47
C ASN A 82 -3.15 10.14 8.29
N MET A 83 -3.84 9.00 8.14
CA MET A 83 -5.31 8.92 8.08
C MET A 83 -5.97 8.58 9.42
N ARG A 84 -5.21 8.60 10.53
CA ARG A 84 -5.76 8.38 11.88
C ARG A 84 -5.98 9.71 12.62
#